data_AF-A0A3E0TKL4-F1
#
_entry.id   AF-A0A3E0TKL4-F1
#
_cell.length_a   1.000
_cell.length_b   1.000
_cell.length_c   1.000
_cell.angle_alpha   90.00
_cell.angle_beta   90.00
_cell.angle_gamma   90.00
#
_symmetry.space_group_name_H-M   'P 1'
#
loop_
_entity.id
_entity.type
_entity.pdbx_description
1 polymer ?
#
loop_
_entity_poly.entity_id
_entity_poly.type
_entity_poly.pdbx_seq_one_letter_code
_entity_poly.pdbx_strand_id
1 'polypeptide(L)'
;MEYGESSFNGGITYQHQCQSCGHSKHNVKGEISYSYLFLQSLPLFPTGRQVQLECTNCLQLVGKADIDKALYQQLLGSAFTIYHFLVKFVGTFLLCYFIYLWLQALETERNQTQYIVSAPQINDFMLFDNRQITDAYRPHEKYRIGKVVDVTGDTISLVLGNMVYSHKSSFRDAIASGQTRAFSYFGKKHHHFHIDDLQQLHGRDGVLIAARPDGNVLYGNFIINDIGYRLSASYIPGEREYASGLAYEQASYIQDHMVEAFVKFEKSAQLGFSEGQIKLAEIYLAGDLVKPDFSLALFWLEQASLNSYERAIKKYAIVCEQTKDCDLPAFYQRLVDHGVNLHRVD
;
A
#
# COMPACT_ATOMS: atom_id res chain seq x y z
N MET A 1 -15.12 33.19 -17.03
CA MET A 1 -14.96 32.36 -18.25
C MET A 1 -14.30 33.24 -19.28
N GLU A 2 -13.19 32.80 -19.85
CA GLU A 2 -12.48 33.54 -20.90
C GLU A 2 -12.81 32.93 -22.25
N TYR A 3 -12.91 33.76 -23.28
CA TYR A 3 -13.20 33.36 -24.65
C TYR A 3 -11.94 33.55 -25.50
N GLY A 4 -11.65 32.59 -26.37
CA GLY A 4 -10.54 32.69 -27.30
C GLY A 4 -10.90 32.13 -28.67
N GLU A 5 -10.22 32.62 -29.70
CA GLU A 5 -10.47 32.26 -31.09
C GLU A 5 -9.21 31.61 -31.68
N SER A 6 -9.39 30.55 -32.47
CA SER A 6 -8.31 29.96 -33.26
C SER A 6 -8.70 29.93 -34.74
N SER A 7 -7.86 30.51 -35.59
CA SER A 7 -7.99 30.42 -37.05
C SER A 7 -7.16 29.26 -37.62
N PHE A 8 -7.68 28.54 -38.60
CA PHE A 8 -6.92 27.56 -39.38
C PHE A 8 -7.28 27.62 -40.87
N ASN A 9 -6.42 27.05 -41.71
CA ASN A 9 -6.63 27.01 -43.15
C ASN A 9 -7.62 25.89 -43.52
N GLY A 10 -8.78 26.26 -44.04
CA GLY A 10 -9.84 25.38 -44.53
C GLY A 10 -9.74 25.04 -46.02
N GLY A 11 -8.66 25.43 -46.71
CA GLY A 11 -8.41 25.16 -48.12
C GLY A 11 -8.60 26.38 -49.03
N ILE A 12 -8.87 26.14 -50.31
CA ILE A 12 -9.05 27.17 -51.35
C ILE A 12 -10.41 26.98 -52.00
N THR A 13 -11.12 28.07 -52.30
CA THR A 13 -12.34 28.07 -53.10
C THR A 13 -12.26 29.06 -54.26
N TYR A 14 -12.98 28.75 -55.34
CA TYR A 14 -13.14 29.58 -56.54
C TYR A 14 -14.59 30.04 -56.74
N GLN A 15 -15.48 29.68 -55.83
CA GLN A 15 -16.94 29.80 -56.00
C GLN A 15 -17.51 31.13 -55.50
N HIS A 16 -16.66 32.09 -55.15
CA HIS A 16 -17.04 33.43 -54.72
C HIS A 16 -16.20 34.46 -55.49
N GLN A 17 -16.81 35.56 -55.95
CA GLN A 17 -16.12 36.63 -56.67
C GLN A 17 -15.89 37.80 -55.73
N CYS A 18 -14.62 38.22 -55.56
CA CYS A 18 -14.28 39.32 -54.67
C CYS A 18 -14.85 40.65 -55.20
N GLN A 19 -15.61 41.36 -54.36
CA GLN A 19 -16.21 42.65 -54.74
C GLN A 19 -15.17 43.77 -54.94
N SER A 20 -14.01 43.69 -54.30
CA SER A 20 -12.97 44.73 -54.38
C SER A 20 -12.07 44.61 -55.61
N CYS A 21 -11.73 43.39 -56.04
CA CYS A 21 -10.76 43.18 -57.13
C CYS A 21 -11.23 42.21 -58.24
N GLY A 22 -12.44 41.66 -58.13
CA GLY A 22 -13.03 40.75 -59.13
C GLY A 22 -12.41 39.35 -59.19
N HIS A 23 -11.38 39.06 -58.39
CA HIS A 23 -10.70 37.77 -58.36
C HIS A 23 -11.55 36.69 -57.70
N SER A 24 -11.54 35.46 -58.22
CA SER A 24 -12.37 34.36 -57.72
C SER A 24 -11.67 33.43 -56.74
N LYS A 25 -10.32 33.42 -56.71
CA LYS A 25 -9.55 32.57 -55.80
C LYS A 25 -9.53 33.15 -54.38
N HIS A 26 -10.01 32.37 -53.42
CA HIS A 26 -10.04 32.73 -52.00
C HIS A 26 -9.45 31.62 -51.13
N ASN A 27 -8.68 32.01 -50.11
CA ASN A 27 -8.32 31.12 -49.01
C ASN A 27 -9.51 31.04 -48.04
N VAL A 28 -9.86 29.82 -47.64
CA VAL A 28 -10.91 29.57 -46.67
C VAL A 28 -10.26 29.60 -45.29
N LYS A 29 -10.65 30.55 -44.44
CA LYS A 29 -10.22 30.63 -43.04
C LYS A 29 -11.33 30.12 -42.14
N GLY A 30 -11.09 29.00 -41.45
CA GLY A 30 -11.98 28.48 -40.43
C GLY A 30 -11.63 29.09 -39.07
N GLU A 31 -12.61 29.63 -38.37
CA GLU A 31 -12.47 30.17 -37.02
C GLU A 31 -13.33 29.37 -36.04
N ILE A 32 -12.73 29.01 -34.89
CA ILE A 32 -13.42 28.35 -33.79
C ILE A 32 -13.29 29.20 -32.56
N SER A 33 -14.42 29.49 -31.93
CA SER A 33 -14.49 30.19 -30.65
C SER A 33 -14.62 29.16 -29.53
N TYR A 34 -13.78 29.26 -28.51
CA TYR A 34 -13.77 28.37 -27.34
C TYR A 34 -14.07 29.13 -26.07
N SER A 35 -14.59 28.40 -25.09
CA SER A 35 -14.62 28.86 -23.70
C SER A 35 -13.58 28.11 -22.87
N TYR A 36 -12.90 28.85 -21.98
CA TYR A 36 -11.90 28.33 -21.07
C TYR A 36 -12.34 28.50 -19.62
N LEU A 37 -12.00 27.50 -18.79
CA LEU A 37 -11.99 27.63 -17.33
C LEU A 37 -10.55 27.80 -16.85
N PHE A 38 -10.34 28.92 -16.17
CA PHE A 38 -9.30 29.21 -15.18
C PHE A 38 -7.81 29.11 -15.55
N LEU A 39 -7.37 28.61 -16.72
CA LEU A 39 -5.92 28.54 -17.05
C LEU A 39 -5.56 28.60 -18.56
N GLN A 40 -6.43 29.08 -19.46
CA GLN A 40 -6.27 29.21 -20.94
C GLN A 40 -5.70 27.99 -21.73
N SER A 41 -5.34 26.90 -21.07
CA SER A 41 -4.55 25.79 -21.62
C SER A 41 -5.40 24.57 -21.96
N LEU A 42 -6.67 24.53 -21.50
CA LEU A 42 -7.59 23.43 -21.75
C LEU A 42 -8.91 23.97 -22.35
N PRO A 43 -9.07 23.95 -23.68
CA PRO A 43 -10.36 24.29 -24.30
C PRO A 43 -11.39 23.22 -23.93
N LEU A 44 -12.47 23.62 -23.28
CA LEU A 44 -13.47 22.67 -22.75
C LEU A 44 -14.50 22.28 -23.81
N PHE A 45 -15.11 23.25 -24.48
CA PHE A 45 -16.10 23.00 -25.55
C PHE A 45 -16.07 24.12 -26.60
N PRO A 46 -16.23 23.81 -27.89
CA PRO A 46 -16.43 24.83 -28.92
C PRO A 46 -17.76 25.57 -28.63
N THR A 47 -17.71 26.89 -28.64
CA THR A 47 -18.90 27.73 -28.45
C THR A 47 -19.47 28.23 -29.77
N GLY A 48 -18.64 28.26 -30.82
CA GLY A 48 -19.05 28.66 -32.16
C GLY A 48 -18.02 28.26 -33.22
N ARG A 49 -18.47 28.18 -34.47
CA ARG A 49 -17.62 27.99 -35.65
C ARG A 49 -18.08 28.92 -36.77
N GLN A 50 -17.13 29.52 -37.48
CA GLN A 50 -17.40 30.37 -38.63
C GLN A 50 -16.33 30.18 -39.71
N VAL A 51 -16.67 30.54 -40.94
CA VAL A 51 -15.77 30.57 -42.08
C VAL A 51 -15.70 31.99 -42.61
N GLN A 52 -14.49 32.46 -42.88
CA GLN A 52 -14.23 33.68 -43.62
C GLN A 52 -13.47 33.34 -44.91
N LEU A 53 -13.63 34.15 -45.94
CA LEU A 53 -12.84 34.03 -47.16
C LEU A 53 -11.83 35.17 -47.23
N GLU A 54 -10.58 34.86 -47.52
CA GLU A 54 -9.55 35.87 -47.80
C GLU A 54 -9.22 35.84 -49.28
N CYS A 55 -9.40 36.96 -49.97
CA CYS A 55 -9.03 37.04 -51.38
C CYS A 55 -7.51 36.93 -51.53
N THR A 56 -7.02 36.01 -52.37
CA THR A 56 -5.57 35.83 -52.54
C THR A 56 -4.87 36.97 -53.27
N ASN A 57 -5.63 37.89 -53.87
CA ASN A 57 -5.10 39.01 -54.64
C ASN A 57 -5.08 40.32 -53.84
N CYS A 58 -6.20 40.69 -53.20
CA CYS A 58 -6.32 41.96 -52.46
C CYS A 58 -6.32 41.80 -50.94
N LEU A 59 -6.23 40.56 -50.43
CA LEU A 59 -6.23 40.22 -49.00
C LEU A 59 -7.46 40.70 -48.21
N GLN A 60 -8.53 41.09 -48.91
CA GLN A 60 -9.80 41.45 -48.29
C GLN A 60 -10.46 40.21 -47.68
N LEU A 61 -11.00 40.41 -46.47
CA LEU A 61 -11.74 39.40 -45.73
C LEU A 61 -13.24 39.55 -46.01
N VAL A 62 -13.86 38.45 -46.42
CA VAL A 62 -15.29 38.35 -46.70
C VAL A 62 -15.91 37.52 -45.58
N GLY A 63 -16.82 38.15 -44.83
CA GLY A 63 -17.55 37.53 -43.73
C GLY A 63 -18.80 36.77 -44.20
N LYS A 64 -19.46 36.09 -43.26
CA LYS A 64 -20.68 35.29 -43.51
C LYS A 64 -21.79 36.04 -44.25
N ALA A 65 -21.95 37.34 -44.00
CA ALA A 65 -23.03 38.15 -44.57
C ALA A 65 -22.93 38.27 -46.10
N ASP A 66 -21.71 38.21 -46.64
CA ASP A 66 -21.43 38.49 -48.05
C ASP A 66 -21.19 37.20 -48.87
N ILE A 67 -21.33 36.03 -48.25
CA ILE A 67 -21.17 34.72 -48.89
C ILE A 67 -22.55 34.10 -49.13
N ASP A 68 -22.76 33.52 -50.31
CA ASP A 68 -24.00 32.78 -50.60
C ASP A 68 -24.26 31.70 -49.55
N LYS A 69 -25.53 31.54 -49.15
CA LYS A 69 -25.92 30.68 -48.03
C LYS A 69 -25.64 29.20 -48.32
N ALA A 70 -25.80 28.73 -49.55
CA ALA A 70 -25.52 27.34 -49.91
C ALA A 70 -24.00 27.08 -49.94
N LEU A 71 -23.25 28.01 -50.54
CA LEU A 71 -21.78 27.96 -50.54
C LEU A 71 -21.22 27.99 -49.11
N TYR A 72 -21.75 28.84 -48.24
CA TYR A 72 -21.31 28.96 -46.85
C TYR A 72 -21.50 27.65 -46.07
N GLN A 73 -22.64 26.95 -46.26
CA GLN A 73 -22.88 25.65 -45.61
C GLN A 73 -21.95 24.56 -46.14
N GLN A 74 -21.67 24.56 -47.45
CA GLN A 74 -20.72 23.63 -48.05
C GLN A 74 -19.30 23.84 -47.48
N LEU A 75 -18.84 25.08 -47.41
CA LEU A 75 -17.53 25.44 -46.87
C LEU A 75 -17.40 25.12 -45.37
N LEU A 76 -18.48 25.33 -44.59
CA LEU A 76 -18.54 24.91 -43.18
C LEU A 76 -18.34 23.39 -43.04
N GLY A 77 -18.99 22.59 -43.88
CA GLY A 77 -18.86 21.13 -43.85
C GLY A 77 -17.45 20.65 -44.22
N SER A 78 -16.81 21.27 -45.21
CA SER A 78 -15.47 20.89 -45.65
C SER A 78 -14.36 21.38 -44.72
N ALA A 79 -14.50 22.59 -44.16
CA ALA A 79 -13.49 23.17 -43.28
C ALA A 79 -13.49 22.51 -41.88
N PHE A 80 -14.66 22.12 -41.36
CA PHE A 80 -14.78 21.57 -40.01
C PHE A 80 -15.07 20.07 -40.02
N THR A 81 -14.09 19.27 -40.47
CA THR A 81 -14.14 17.82 -40.36
C THR A 81 -13.97 17.36 -38.91
N ILE A 82 -14.59 16.22 -38.55
CA ILE A 82 -14.58 15.68 -37.19
C ILE A 82 -13.15 15.41 -36.67
N TYR A 83 -12.20 15.17 -37.56
CA TYR A 83 -10.79 14.94 -37.23
C TYR A 83 -10.11 16.16 -36.58
N HIS A 84 -10.29 17.36 -37.17
CA HIS A 84 -9.73 18.60 -36.60
C HIS A 84 -10.31 18.91 -35.22
N PHE A 85 -11.54 18.47 -34.98
CA PHE A 85 -12.17 18.57 -33.68
C PHE A 85 -11.51 17.62 -32.68
N LEU A 86 -11.39 16.33 -33.00
CA LEU A 86 -10.82 15.31 -32.11
C LEU A 86 -9.36 15.59 -31.69
N VAL A 87 -8.53 16.05 -32.63
CA VAL A 87 -7.11 16.37 -32.35
C VAL A 87 -6.97 17.44 -31.26
N LYS A 88 -7.92 18.38 -31.16
CA LYS A 88 -7.90 19.44 -30.14
C LYS A 88 -8.24 18.95 -28.72
N PHE A 89 -8.88 17.78 -28.57
CA PHE A 89 -9.22 17.21 -27.27
C PHE A 89 -8.28 16.10 -26.82
N VAL A 90 -7.25 15.76 -27.61
CA VAL A 90 -6.28 14.71 -27.25
C VAL A 90 -5.67 14.95 -25.88
N GLY A 91 -5.33 16.20 -25.54
CA GLY A 91 -4.80 16.55 -24.22
C GLY A 91 -5.80 16.28 -23.08
N THR A 92 -7.07 16.63 -23.28
CA THR A 92 -8.14 16.35 -22.31
C THR A 92 -8.36 14.84 -22.14
N PHE A 93 -8.36 14.07 -23.23
CA PHE A 93 -8.47 12.61 -23.17
C PHE A 93 -7.29 11.98 -22.44
N LEU A 94 -6.06 12.44 -22.70
CA LEU A 94 -4.86 11.99 -21.99
C LEU A 94 -4.94 12.32 -20.49
N LEU A 95 -5.39 13.53 -20.13
CA LEU A 95 -5.57 13.92 -18.74
C LEU A 95 -6.63 13.06 -18.03
N CYS A 96 -7.78 12.83 -18.66
CA CYS A 96 -8.80 11.92 -18.15
C CYS A 96 -8.27 10.49 -17.99
N TYR A 97 -7.44 10.02 -18.93
CA TYR A 97 -6.80 8.71 -18.86
C TYR A 97 -5.80 8.64 -17.69
N PHE A 98 -4.97 9.66 -17.47
CA PHE A 98 -4.07 9.71 -16.30
C PHE A 98 -4.84 9.76 -14.97
N ILE A 99 -5.94 10.51 -14.89
CA ILE A 99 -6.81 10.52 -13.71
C ILE A 99 -7.43 9.13 -13.49
N TYR A 100 -7.89 8.48 -14.55
CA TYR A 100 -8.41 7.11 -14.47
C TYR A 100 -7.35 6.13 -13.94
N LEU A 101 -6.12 6.18 -14.47
CA LEU A 101 -5.02 5.36 -13.97
C LEU A 101 -4.68 5.65 -12.50
N TRP A 102 -4.73 6.92 -12.09
CA TRP A 102 -4.49 7.33 -10.71
C TRP A 102 -5.59 6.81 -9.77
N LEU A 103 -6.87 6.90 -10.17
CA LEU A 103 -7.99 6.34 -9.40
C LEU A 103 -7.89 4.81 -9.27
N GLN A 104 -7.52 4.13 -10.36
CA GLN A 104 -7.27 2.68 -10.34
C GLN A 104 -6.14 2.30 -9.38
N ALA A 105 -5.05 3.08 -9.36
CA ALA A 105 -3.93 2.84 -8.45
C ALA A 105 -4.35 3.00 -6.97
N LEU A 106 -5.15 4.01 -6.64
CA LEU A 106 -5.69 4.21 -5.30
C LEU A 106 -6.57 3.04 -4.85
N GLU A 107 -7.46 2.59 -5.73
CA GLU A 107 -8.36 1.47 -5.44
C GLU A 107 -7.59 0.17 -5.23
N THR A 108 -6.55 -0.05 -6.05
CA THR A 108 -5.65 -1.21 -5.92
C THR A 108 -4.94 -1.21 -4.56
N GLU A 109 -4.38 -0.07 -4.13
CA GLU A 109 -3.70 0.06 -2.83
C GLU A 109 -4.65 -0.20 -1.64
N ARG A 110 -5.89 0.32 -1.71
CA ARG A 110 -6.90 0.09 -0.69
C ARG A 110 -7.31 -1.39 -0.63
N ASN A 111 -7.57 -2.02 -1.77
CA ASN A 111 -7.92 -3.44 -1.83
C ASN A 111 -6.79 -4.36 -1.36
N GLN A 112 -5.54 -4.03 -1.71
CA GLN A 112 -4.37 -4.74 -1.21
C GLN A 112 -4.25 -4.61 0.31
N THR A 113 -4.43 -3.40 0.84
CA THR A 113 -4.39 -3.14 2.28
C THR A 113 -5.49 -3.91 3.00
N GLN A 114 -6.72 -3.88 2.49
CA GLN A 114 -7.85 -4.64 3.03
C GLN A 114 -7.57 -6.15 3.03
N TYR A 115 -7.02 -6.69 1.94
CA TYR A 115 -6.66 -8.09 1.84
C TYR A 115 -5.65 -8.49 2.94
N ILE A 116 -4.58 -7.71 3.11
CA ILE A 116 -3.54 -7.99 4.11
C ILE A 116 -4.08 -7.82 5.54
N VAL A 117 -4.88 -6.79 5.80
CA VAL A 117 -5.50 -6.55 7.12
C VAL A 117 -6.49 -7.65 7.48
N SER A 118 -7.19 -8.23 6.49
CA SER A 118 -8.16 -9.30 6.72
C SER A 118 -7.51 -10.65 7.07
N ALA A 119 -6.29 -10.89 6.60
CA ALA A 119 -5.53 -12.12 6.82
C ALA A 119 -4.03 -11.81 6.99
N PRO A 120 -3.64 -11.19 8.12
CA PRO A 120 -2.26 -10.78 8.38
C PRO A 120 -1.33 -11.98 8.52
N GLN A 121 -0.09 -11.82 8.07
CA GLN A 121 0.97 -12.81 8.14
C GLN A 121 2.19 -12.23 8.84
N ILE A 122 3.02 -13.12 9.39
CA ILE A 122 4.31 -12.74 9.96
C ILE A 122 5.13 -12.00 8.88
N ASN A 123 5.77 -10.90 9.28
CA ASN A 123 6.51 -9.97 8.42
C ASN A 123 5.68 -9.02 7.54
N ASP A 124 4.36 -8.96 7.71
CA ASP A 124 3.59 -7.86 7.13
C ASP A 124 3.96 -6.52 7.76
N PHE A 125 4.08 -5.49 6.92
CA PHE A 125 4.33 -4.12 7.31
C PHE A 125 3.06 -3.31 7.19
N MET A 126 2.79 -2.46 8.17
CA MET A 126 1.58 -1.64 8.21
C MET A 126 1.94 -0.20 8.58
N LEU A 127 1.37 0.77 7.87
CA LEU A 127 1.41 2.18 8.24
C LEU A 127 0.19 2.51 9.08
N PHE A 128 0.43 2.94 10.31
CA PHE A 128 -0.61 3.34 11.23
C PHE A 128 -0.72 4.86 11.36
N ASP A 129 -1.94 5.35 11.55
CA ASP A 129 -2.19 6.69 12.07
C ASP A 129 -2.00 6.70 13.59
N ASN A 130 -0.98 7.42 14.05
CA ASN A 130 -0.58 7.46 15.44
C ASN A 130 -1.71 8.01 16.35
N ARG A 131 -2.60 8.86 15.80
CA ARG A 131 -3.75 9.43 16.54
C ARG A 131 -4.79 8.40 16.93
N GLN A 132 -4.83 7.25 16.25
CA GLN A 132 -5.76 6.16 16.54
C GLN A 132 -5.17 5.10 17.48
N ILE A 133 -3.88 5.22 17.83
CA ILE A 133 -3.14 4.25 18.64
C ILE A 133 -2.69 4.83 19.99
N THR A 134 -2.38 6.12 20.05
CA THR A 134 -1.90 6.79 21.26
C THR A 134 -2.56 8.15 21.44
N ASP A 135 -2.96 8.44 22.68
CA ASP A 135 -3.55 9.73 23.06
C ASP A 135 -2.50 10.85 23.10
N ALA A 136 -1.22 10.50 23.26
CA ALA A 136 -0.11 11.43 23.27
C ALA A 136 0.51 11.55 21.87
N TYR A 137 0.00 12.45 21.03
CA TYR A 137 0.55 12.71 19.69
C TYR A 137 0.97 14.18 19.50
N ARG A 138 2.05 14.41 18.74
CA ARG A 138 2.45 15.76 18.28
C ARG A 138 1.93 16.01 16.86
N PRO A 139 1.58 17.26 16.47
CA PRO A 139 0.95 17.56 15.17
C PRO A 139 1.72 17.09 13.93
N HIS A 140 3.05 17.00 14.02
CA HIS A 140 3.94 16.56 12.93
C HIS A 140 4.31 15.06 13.00
N GLU A 141 3.85 14.34 14.02
CA GLU A 141 4.18 12.92 14.27
C GLU A 141 2.95 12.05 13.98
N LYS A 142 2.54 12.02 12.71
CA LYS A 142 1.24 11.47 12.30
C LYS A 142 1.24 9.97 12.10
N TYR A 143 2.32 9.41 11.54
CA TYR A 143 2.33 8.02 11.11
C TYR A 143 3.46 7.21 11.75
N ARG A 144 3.20 5.93 12.02
CA ARG A 144 4.21 4.97 12.49
C ARG A 144 4.13 3.70 11.66
N ILE A 145 5.28 3.11 11.39
CA ILE A 145 5.38 1.82 10.71
C ILE A 145 5.34 0.73 11.78
N GLY A 146 4.45 -0.23 11.65
CA GLY A 146 4.43 -1.46 12.43
C GLY A 146 4.81 -2.65 11.59
N LYS A 147 5.30 -3.70 12.26
CA LYS A 147 5.62 -4.99 11.66
C LYS A 147 4.96 -6.10 12.47
N VAL A 148 4.27 -7.01 11.78
CA VAL A 148 3.70 -8.22 12.40
C VAL A 148 4.83 -9.19 12.71
N VAL A 149 4.89 -9.63 13.97
CA VAL A 149 5.96 -10.51 14.49
C VAL A 149 5.42 -11.86 14.97
N ASP A 150 4.13 -11.97 15.25
CA ASP A 150 3.48 -13.21 15.63
C ASP A 150 2.00 -13.16 15.21
N VAL A 151 1.47 -14.31 14.82
CA VAL A 151 0.04 -14.52 14.52
C VAL A 151 -0.37 -15.80 15.24
N THR A 152 -1.29 -15.71 16.19
CA THR A 152 -1.80 -16.85 16.97
C THR A 152 -3.32 -16.83 16.92
N GLY A 153 -3.91 -17.74 16.14
CA GLY A 153 -5.35 -17.73 15.89
C GLY A 153 -5.81 -16.40 15.29
N ASP A 154 -6.79 -15.77 15.92
CA ASP A 154 -7.35 -14.48 15.49
C ASP A 154 -6.66 -13.26 16.13
N THR A 155 -5.55 -13.46 16.85
CA THR A 155 -4.76 -12.39 17.46
C THR A 155 -3.41 -12.24 16.77
N ILE A 156 -3.07 -11.01 16.41
CA ILE A 156 -1.73 -10.66 15.94
C ILE A 156 -0.94 -9.92 17.01
N SER A 157 0.37 -10.13 17.03
CA SER A 157 1.31 -9.28 17.76
C SER A 157 2.14 -8.48 16.77
N LEU A 158 2.19 -7.17 16.96
CA LEU A 158 2.99 -6.27 16.15
C LEU A 158 3.93 -5.41 17.00
N VAL A 159 5.08 -5.07 16.42
CA VAL A 159 6.02 -4.10 16.98
C VAL A 159 5.94 -2.81 16.20
N LEU A 160 5.91 -1.69 16.90
CA LEU A 160 5.88 -0.36 16.28
C LEU A 160 7.29 0.22 16.17
N GLY A 161 7.55 0.91 15.06
CA GLY A 161 8.77 1.67 14.83
C GLY A 161 8.93 2.79 15.87
N ASN A 162 10.17 3.01 16.30
CA ASN A 162 10.56 4.13 17.18
C ASN A 162 10.59 5.47 16.41
N MET A 163 10.55 5.42 15.07
CA MET A 163 10.43 6.60 14.21
C MET A 163 8.97 6.92 13.91
N VAL A 164 8.69 8.21 13.76
CA VAL A 164 7.38 8.79 13.41
C VAL A 164 7.53 9.62 12.14
N TYR A 165 6.49 9.65 11.31
CA TYR A 165 6.53 10.24 9.98
C TYR A 165 5.38 11.23 9.76
N SER A 166 5.64 12.23 8.92
CA SER A 166 4.68 13.28 8.56
C SER A 166 3.79 12.93 7.37
N HIS A 167 4.26 12.05 6.48
CA HIS A 167 3.65 11.73 5.19
C HIS A 167 3.45 10.23 5.00
N LYS A 168 2.40 9.83 4.27
CA LYS A 168 2.13 8.42 3.95
C LYS A 168 3.23 7.80 3.06
N SER A 169 3.81 8.60 2.15
CA SER A 169 4.89 8.16 1.25
C SER A 169 6.12 7.65 2.01
N SER A 170 6.35 8.16 3.23
CA SER A 170 7.47 7.74 4.08
C SER A 170 7.43 6.25 4.44
N PHE A 171 6.27 5.60 4.35
CA PHE A 171 6.18 4.14 4.49
C PHE A 171 7.07 3.42 3.47
N ARG A 172 6.90 3.75 2.19
CA ARG A 172 7.70 3.19 1.11
C ARG A 172 9.15 3.64 1.23
N ASP A 173 9.39 4.93 1.48
CA ASP A 173 10.75 5.49 1.51
C ASP A 173 11.60 4.86 2.64
N ALA A 174 11.04 4.70 3.83
CA ALA A 174 11.75 4.10 4.98
C ALA A 174 12.12 2.62 4.72
N ILE A 175 11.21 1.87 4.10
CA ILE A 175 11.45 0.45 3.77
C ILE A 175 12.45 0.34 2.61
N ALA A 176 12.24 1.08 1.52
CA ALA A 176 13.10 1.03 0.33
C ALA A 176 14.53 1.47 0.62
N SER A 177 14.71 2.50 1.47
CA SER A 177 16.03 2.94 1.93
C SER A 177 16.69 2.01 2.95
N GLY A 178 15.97 1.01 3.46
CA GLY A 178 16.49 0.03 4.41
C GLY A 178 16.52 0.51 5.87
N GLN A 179 15.87 1.63 6.21
CA GLN A 179 15.82 2.12 7.59
C GLN A 179 15.18 1.09 8.54
N THR A 180 14.16 0.37 8.07
CA THR A 180 13.44 -0.64 8.85
C THR A 180 14.28 -1.86 9.23
N ARG A 181 15.47 -2.01 8.64
CA ARG A 181 16.44 -3.07 8.98
C ARG A 181 17.30 -2.74 10.19
N ALA A 182 17.36 -1.48 10.60
CA ALA A 182 18.15 -1.13 11.77
C ALA A 182 17.58 -1.86 13.00
N PHE A 183 18.45 -2.50 13.79
CA PHE A 183 18.04 -3.32 14.94
C PHE A 183 17.23 -2.53 15.99
N SER A 184 17.42 -1.22 16.05
CA SER A 184 16.73 -0.29 16.95
C SER A 184 15.54 0.40 16.30
N TYR A 185 15.21 0.06 15.04
CA TYR A 185 14.10 0.68 14.34
C TYR A 185 12.78 0.33 15.01
N PHE A 186 12.52 -0.96 15.23
CA PHE A 186 11.33 -1.42 15.93
C PHE A 186 11.55 -1.43 17.45
N GLY A 187 10.53 -1.01 18.19
CA GLY A 187 10.51 -1.10 19.64
C GLY A 187 10.39 -2.55 20.13
N LYS A 188 10.64 -2.76 21.42
CA LYS A 188 10.50 -4.07 22.08
C LYS A 188 9.09 -4.36 22.58
N LYS A 189 8.21 -3.36 22.60
CA LYS A 189 6.83 -3.52 23.09
C LYS A 189 6.01 -4.21 22.01
N HIS A 190 5.44 -5.36 22.35
CA HIS A 190 4.47 -6.06 21.52
C HIS A 190 3.09 -5.45 21.77
N HIS A 191 2.40 -5.12 20.69
CA HIS A 191 1.03 -4.66 20.70
C HIS A 191 0.17 -5.79 20.14
N HIS A 192 -0.78 -6.27 20.92
CA HIS A 192 -1.68 -7.34 20.53
C HIS A 192 -2.98 -6.75 20.00
N PHE A 193 -3.46 -7.26 18.87
CA PHE A 193 -4.72 -6.86 18.25
C PHE A 193 -5.48 -8.09 17.81
N HIS A 194 -6.79 -8.12 18.06
CA HIS A 194 -7.67 -9.04 17.35
C HIS A 194 -7.75 -8.64 15.88
N ILE A 195 -7.86 -9.60 14.96
CA ILE A 195 -7.96 -9.30 13.52
C ILE A 195 -9.18 -8.40 13.24
N ASP A 196 -10.30 -8.62 13.92
CA ASP A 196 -11.49 -7.77 13.79
C ASP A 196 -11.22 -6.32 14.22
N ASP A 197 -10.47 -6.11 15.30
CA ASP A 197 -10.10 -4.77 15.75
C ASP A 197 -9.20 -4.07 14.73
N LEU A 198 -8.31 -4.82 14.07
CA LEU A 198 -7.45 -4.31 13.02
C LEU A 198 -8.26 -3.92 11.77
N GLN A 199 -9.26 -4.72 11.39
CA GLN A 199 -10.18 -4.40 10.30
C GLN A 199 -11.03 -3.15 10.62
N GLN A 200 -11.55 -3.05 11.85
CA GLN A 200 -12.25 -1.85 12.31
C GLN A 200 -11.32 -0.62 12.31
N LEU A 201 -10.07 -0.80 12.76
CA LEU A 201 -9.04 0.23 12.73
C LEU A 201 -8.74 0.68 11.30
N HIS A 202 -8.68 -0.23 10.32
CA HIS A 202 -8.58 0.13 8.90
C HIS A 202 -9.81 0.93 8.43
N GLY A 203 -11.02 0.51 8.81
CA GLY A 203 -12.27 1.21 8.46
C GLY A 203 -12.36 2.66 8.98
N ARG A 204 -11.63 3.00 10.05
CA ARG A 204 -11.52 4.36 10.60
C ARG A 204 -10.21 5.09 10.23
N ASP A 205 -9.56 4.70 9.14
CA ASP A 205 -8.29 5.25 8.67
C ASP A 205 -7.13 5.16 9.69
N GLY A 206 -7.19 4.19 10.62
CA GLY A 206 -6.13 3.92 11.58
C GLY A 206 -5.01 3.02 11.03
N VAL A 207 -5.33 2.08 10.13
CA VAL A 207 -4.36 1.36 9.29
C VAL A 207 -4.51 1.89 7.87
N LEU A 208 -3.46 2.53 7.35
CA LEU A 208 -3.55 3.30 6.10
C LEU A 208 -3.02 2.55 4.90
N ILE A 209 -1.90 1.84 5.09
CA ILE A 209 -1.21 1.08 4.05
C ILE A 209 -0.76 -0.22 4.70
N ALA A 210 -0.95 -1.36 4.04
CA ALA A 210 -0.33 -2.61 4.43
C ALA A 210 0.40 -3.22 3.24
N ALA A 211 1.56 -3.83 3.49
CA ALA A 211 2.38 -4.44 2.47
C ALA A 211 3.05 -5.71 2.98
N ARG A 212 3.03 -6.75 2.14
CA ARG A 212 3.59 -8.07 2.42
C ARG A 212 4.89 -8.26 1.63
N PRO A 213 5.99 -8.66 2.27
CA PRO A 213 7.21 -9.02 1.56
C PRO A 213 7.01 -10.25 0.67
N ASP A 214 7.69 -10.28 -0.47
CA ASP A 214 7.80 -11.46 -1.33
C ASP A 214 9.21 -12.05 -1.17
N GLY A 215 9.33 -13.28 -0.66
CA GLY A 215 10.62 -13.93 -0.43
C GLY A 215 11.62 -13.12 0.41
N ASN A 216 11.15 -12.36 1.41
CA ASN A 216 11.89 -11.40 2.25
C ASN A 216 12.29 -10.08 1.57
N VAL A 217 11.75 -9.76 0.40
CA VAL A 217 11.98 -8.47 -0.25
C VAL A 217 10.71 -7.63 -0.21
N LEU A 218 10.84 -6.37 0.20
CA LEU A 218 9.76 -5.39 0.14
C LEU A 218 10.30 -4.05 -0.37
N TYR A 219 9.64 -3.51 -1.39
CA TYR A 219 10.05 -2.29 -2.09
C TYR A 219 11.53 -2.26 -2.52
N GLY A 220 12.06 -3.41 -2.95
CA GLY A 220 13.43 -3.55 -3.45
C GLY A 220 14.51 -3.67 -2.36
N ASN A 221 14.14 -3.74 -1.08
CA ASN A 221 15.07 -3.98 0.01
C ASN A 221 14.76 -5.27 0.76
N PHE A 222 15.79 -5.89 1.34
CA PHE A 222 15.64 -7.08 2.16
C PHE A 222 15.06 -6.73 3.53
N ILE A 223 14.07 -7.50 3.94
CA ILE A 223 13.43 -7.41 5.24
C ILE A 223 14.07 -8.44 6.16
N ILE A 224 14.35 -8.00 7.38
CA ILE A 224 14.87 -8.89 8.42
C ILE A 224 13.68 -9.48 9.14
N ASN A 225 13.52 -10.82 9.10
CA ASN A 225 12.35 -11.52 9.65
C ASN A 225 12.32 -11.52 11.17
N ASP A 226 13.46 -11.56 11.83
CA ASP A 226 13.56 -11.26 13.25
C ASP A 226 14.88 -10.56 13.58
N ILE A 227 14.74 -9.59 14.46
CA ILE A 227 15.72 -8.71 15.09
C ILE A 227 16.96 -9.54 15.37
N GLY A 228 18.12 -9.10 14.87
CA GLY A 228 19.40 -9.82 15.03
C GLY A 228 19.48 -10.45 16.42
N TYR A 229 19.28 -11.77 16.47
CA TYR A 229 19.29 -12.53 17.71
C TYR A 229 20.70 -12.39 18.27
N ARG A 230 20.84 -11.44 19.19
CA ARG A 230 22.12 -11.18 19.83
C ARG A 230 22.23 -12.23 20.91
N LEU A 231 23.09 -13.22 20.65
CA LEU A 231 23.59 -14.10 21.70
C LEU A 231 23.92 -13.23 22.91
N SER A 232 23.27 -13.52 24.03
CA SER A 232 23.57 -12.81 25.25
C SER A 232 25.06 -12.97 25.59
N ALA A 233 25.65 -11.99 26.25
CA ALA A 233 27.04 -12.13 26.71
C ALA A 233 27.17 -13.22 27.79
N SER A 234 26.05 -13.59 28.41
CA SER A 234 25.92 -14.66 29.38
C SER A 234 25.67 -15.99 28.68
N TYR A 235 26.11 -17.10 29.27
CA TYR A 235 25.76 -18.41 28.74
C TYR A 235 24.33 -18.75 29.14
N ILE A 236 23.43 -18.79 28.15
CA ILE A 236 22.08 -19.33 28.31
C ILE A 236 22.03 -20.69 27.59
N PRO A 237 21.74 -21.80 28.29
CA PRO A 237 21.54 -23.10 27.64
C PRO A 237 20.47 -23.02 26.55
N GLY A 238 20.71 -23.64 25.39
CA GLY A 238 19.76 -23.68 24.28
C GLY A 238 19.70 -22.44 23.37
N GLU A 239 20.22 -21.28 23.82
CA GLU A 239 20.21 -20.03 23.05
C GLU A 239 20.98 -20.15 21.72
N ARG A 240 22.12 -20.85 21.71
CA ARG A 240 22.88 -21.11 20.46
C ARG A 240 22.14 -21.98 19.47
N GLU A 241 21.42 -22.99 19.94
CA GLU A 241 20.65 -23.88 19.06
C GLU A 241 19.43 -23.13 18.49
N TYR A 242 18.79 -22.26 19.28
CA TYR A 242 17.74 -21.37 18.79
C TYR A 242 18.24 -20.45 17.67
N ALA A 243 19.39 -19.79 17.89
CA ALA A 243 20.02 -18.95 16.87
C ALA A 243 20.29 -19.72 15.57
N SER A 244 20.77 -20.97 15.70
CA SER A 244 20.99 -21.85 14.56
C SER A 244 19.69 -22.20 13.85
N GLY A 245 18.61 -22.46 14.59
CA GLY A 245 17.30 -22.74 14.01
C GLY A 245 16.76 -21.57 13.19
N LEU A 246 16.86 -20.34 13.73
CA LEU A 246 16.48 -19.13 13.00
C LEU A 246 17.28 -18.94 11.71
N ALA A 247 18.58 -19.28 11.73
CA ALA A 247 19.42 -19.19 10.54
C ALA A 247 18.98 -20.17 9.44
N TYR A 248 18.65 -21.42 9.82
CA TYR A 248 18.14 -22.41 8.87
C TYR A 248 16.73 -22.07 8.36
N GLU A 249 15.86 -21.54 9.21
CA GLU A 249 14.53 -21.06 8.81
C GLU A 249 14.62 -19.99 7.70
N GLN A 250 15.61 -19.10 7.78
CA GLN A 250 15.85 -18.04 6.78
C GLN A 250 16.60 -18.51 5.53
N ALA A 251 17.25 -19.67 5.59
CA ALA A 251 18.12 -20.16 4.52
C ALA A 251 17.34 -20.97 3.46
N SER A 252 16.34 -20.33 2.83
CA SER A 252 15.46 -20.97 1.82
C SER A 252 16.19 -21.54 0.59
N TYR A 253 17.44 -21.14 0.38
CA TYR A 253 18.33 -21.66 -0.67
C TYR A 253 19.02 -22.99 -0.29
N ILE A 254 18.87 -23.47 0.95
CA ILE A 254 19.40 -24.74 1.43
C ILE A 254 18.29 -25.79 1.36
N GLN A 255 18.59 -26.99 0.86
CA GLN A 255 17.64 -28.11 0.87
C GLN A 255 17.34 -28.55 2.30
N ASP A 256 16.08 -28.90 2.59
CA ASP A 256 15.62 -29.37 3.91
C ASP A 256 15.84 -28.38 5.06
N HIS A 257 16.03 -27.10 4.73
CA HIS A 257 16.34 -26.05 5.70
C HIS A 257 15.31 -25.95 6.85
N MET A 258 14.02 -26.17 6.57
CA MET A 258 13.00 -26.17 7.61
C MET A 258 13.07 -27.38 8.54
N VAL A 259 13.51 -28.54 8.05
CA VAL A 259 13.70 -29.74 8.87
C VAL A 259 14.89 -29.55 9.81
N GLU A 260 15.99 -29.00 9.29
CA GLU A 260 17.14 -28.60 10.12
C GLU A 260 16.74 -27.56 11.17
N ALA A 261 15.95 -26.55 10.78
CA ALA A 261 15.44 -25.55 11.72
C ALA A 261 14.64 -26.20 12.86
N PHE A 262 13.73 -27.13 12.54
CA PHE A 262 12.95 -27.87 13.53
C PHE A 262 13.84 -28.62 14.53
N VAL A 263 14.83 -29.39 14.05
CA VAL A 263 15.77 -30.13 14.92
C VAL A 263 16.53 -29.19 15.87
N LYS A 264 16.92 -28.00 15.38
CA LYS A 264 17.59 -26.98 16.20
C LYS A 264 16.67 -26.38 17.26
N PHE A 265 15.42 -26.09 16.91
CA PHE A 265 14.44 -25.59 17.87
C PHE A 265 14.07 -26.63 18.92
N GLU A 266 13.94 -27.91 18.53
CA GLU A 266 13.70 -29.02 19.45
C GLU A 266 14.82 -29.11 20.50
N LYS A 267 16.08 -29.12 20.05
CA LYS A 267 17.23 -29.16 20.94
C LYS A 267 17.30 -27.93 21.85
N SER A 268 16.96 -26.75 21.33
CA SER A 268 16.90 -25.52 22.13
C SER A 268 15.85 -25.59 23.24
N ALA A 269 14.65 -26.07 22.91
CA ALA A 269 13.55 -26.23 23.85
C ALA A 269 13.87 -27.24 24.96
N GLN A 270 14.50 -28.37 24.59
CA GLN A 270 14.98 -29.40 25.53
C GLN A 270 16.05 -28.87 26.49
N LEU A 271 16.86 -27.91 26.05
CA LEU A 271 17.85 -27.24 26.90
C LEU A 271 17.24 -26.15 27.81
N GLY A 272 15.92 -25.96 27.77
CA GLY A 272 15.21 -25.03 28.66
C GLY A 272 15.18 -23.58 28.18
N PHE A 273 15.56 -23.31 26.92
CA PHE A 273 15.52 -21.94 26.41
C PHE A 273 14.09 -21.53 26.05
N SER A 274 13.56 -20.52 26.73
CA SER A 274 12.14 -20.13 26.60
C SER A 274 11.72 -19.75 25.19
N GLU A 275 12.56 -19.04 24.42
CA GLU A 275 12.24 -18.74 23.01
C GLU A 275 12.26 -20.01 22.13
N GLY A 276 13.14 -20.97 22.43
CA GLY A 276 13.15 -22.27 21.77
C GLY A 276 11.87 -23.07 22.05
N GLN A 277 11.40 -23.03 23.29
CA GLN A 277 10.14 -23.65 23.71
C GLN A 277 8.93 -22.98 23.03
N ILE A 278 8.89 -21.65 22.98
CA ILE A 278 7.84 -20.90 22.27
C ILE A 278 7.84 -21.25 20.78
N LYS A 279 9.01 -21.28 20.13
CA LYS A 279 9.13 -21.60 18.71
C LYS A 279 8.73 -23.04 18.39
N LEU A 280 9.09 -23.99 19.25
CA LEU A 280 8.64 -25.37 19.10
C LEU A 280 7.13 -25.50 19.25
N ALA A 281 6.52 -24.77 20.20
CA ALA A 281 5.07 -24.69 20.30
C ALA A 281 4.42 -24.12 19.03
N GLU A 282 4.99 -23.04 18.47
CA GLU A 282 4.53 -22.44 17.21
C GLU A 282 4.51 -23.45 16.06
N ILE A 283 5.53 -24.31 15.96
CA ILE A 283 5.60 -25.35 14.92
C ILE A 283 4.49 -26.39 15.09
N TYR A 284 4.20 -26.81 16.32
CA TYR A 284 3.08 -27.72 16.61
C TYR A 284 1.70 -27.09 16.42
N LEU A 285 1.58 -25.76 16.51
CA LEU A 285 0.33 -25.05 16.22
C LEU A 285 0.11 -24.90 14.71
N ALA A 286 1.16 -24.53 13.97
CA ALA A 286 1.10 -24.27 12.53
C ALA A 286 0.78 -25.54 11.73
N GLY A 287 1.45 -26.66 12.06
CA GLY A 287 1.22 -27.92 11.37
C GLY A 287 1.98 -28.10 10.05
N ASP A 288 2.82 -27.13 9.66
CA ASP A 288 3.48 -27.13 8.35
C ASP A 288 4.65 -28.14 8.26
N LEU A 289 5.32 -28.41 9.38
CA LEU A 289 6.49 -29.30 9.45
C LEU A 289 6.19 -30.64 10.13
N VAL A 290 5.21 -30.63 11.03
CA VAL A 290 4.77 -31.79 11.81
C VAL A 290 3.25 -31.73 11.91
N LYS A 291 2.60 -32.86 12.19
CA LYS A 291 1.15 -32.85 12.40
C LYS A 291 0.79 -31.91 13.56
N PRO A 292 -0.23 -31.04 13.42
CA PRO A 292 -0.64 -30.16 14.51
C PRO A 292 -0.91 -30.93 15.81
N ASP A 293 -0.38 -30.42 16.93
CA ASP A 293 -0.58 -30.98 18.25
C ASP A 293 -0.67 -29.86 19.30
N PHE A 294 -1.90 -29.46 19.60
CA PHE A 294 -2.20 -28.39 20.55
C PHE A 294 -1.79 -28.76 21.99
N SER A 295 -1.77 -30.04 22.33
CA SER A 295 -1.36 -30.50 23.67
C SER A 295 0.15 -30.32 23.86
N LEU A 296 0.94 -30.70 22.85
CA LEU A 296 2.39 -30.46 22.85
C LEU A 296 2.71 -28.96 22.78
N ALA A 297 1.95 -28.17 22.01
CA ALA A 297 2.12 -26.73 21.99
C ALA A 297 1.89 -26.10 23.37
N LEU A 298 0.78 -26.44 24.04
CA LEU A 298 0.48 -25.97 25.40
C LEU A 298 1.54 -26.41 26.40
N PHE A 299 2.04 -27.65 26.30
CA PHE A 299 3.13 -28.13 27.14
C PHE A 299 4.37 -27.24 27.04
N TRP A 300 4.85 -26.96 25.82
CA TRP A 300 6.05 -26.14 25.63
C TRP A 300 5.82 -24.67 26.02
N LEU A 301 4.64 -24.11 25.75
CA LEU A 301 4.28 -22.76 26.21
C LEU A 301 4.23 -22.68 27.73
N GLU A 302 3.77 -23.72 28.41
CA GLU A 302 3.79 -23.79 29.88
C GLU A 302 5.22 -23.79 30.41
N GLN A 303 6.12 -24.59 29.83
CA GLN A 303 7.54 -24.59 30.23
C GLN A 303 8.18 -23.20 30.09
N ALA A 304 7.89 -22.48 29.01
CA ALA A 304 8.38 -21.12 28.83
C ALA A 304 7.74 -20.14 29.83
N SER A 305 6.44 -20.29 30.10
CA SER A 305 5.69 -19.46 31.05
C SER A 305 6.21 -19.57 32.48
N LEU A 306 6.63 -20.77 32.90
CA LEU A 306 7.26 -21.00 34.20
C LEU A 306 8.57 -20.22 34.39
N ASN A 307 9.26 -19.88 33.30
CA ASN A 307 10.43 -19.00 33.31
C ASN A 307 10.07 -17.51 33.30
N SER A 308 8.81 -17.15 33.61
CA SER A 308 8.29 -15.78 33.60
C SER A 308 8.34 -15.08 32.24
N TYR A 309 8.32 -15.83 31.13
CA TYR A 309 8.23 -15.25 29.78
C TYR A 309 6.78 -14.83 29.47
N GLU A 310 6.52 -13.52 29.53
CA GLU A 310 5.20 -12.92 29.29
C GLU A 310 4.59 -13.33 27.94
N ARG A 311 5.41 -13.40 26.89
CA ARG A 311 4.99 -13.86 25.55
C ARG A 311 4.40 -15.27 25.60
N ALA A 312 5.02 -16.17 26.35
CA ALA A 312 4.56 -17.55 26.47
C ALA A 312 3.23 -17.63 27.24
N ILE A 313 3.09 -16.85 28.32
CA ILE A 313 1.86 -16.79 29.13
C ILE A 313 0.67 -16.35 28.28
N LYS A 314 0.86 -15.26 27.51
CA LYS A 314 -0.18 -14.74 26.61
C LYS A 314 -0.54 -15.72 25.50
N LYS A 315 0.48 -16.32 24.85
CA LYS A 315 0.24 -17.30 23.78
C LYS A 315 -0.43 -18.57 24.32
N TYR A 316 -0.08 -19.02 25.54
CA TYR A 316 -0.76 -20.14 26.20
C TYR A 316 -2.24 -19.82 26.38
N ALA A 317 -2.58 -18.64 26.92
CA ALA A 317 -3.97 -18.25 27.15
C ALA A 317 -4.81 -18.31 25.86
N ILE A 318 -4.30 -17.75 24.76
CA ILE A 318 -4.97 -17.76 23.45
C ILE A 318 -5.17 -19.19 22.92
N VAL A 319 -4.14 -20.03 22.99
CA VAL A 319 -4.21 -21.43 22.52
C VAL A 319 -5.14 -22.27 23.39
N CYS A 320 -5.17 -21.99 24.70
CA CYS A 320 -6.00 -22.67 25.67
C CYS A 320 -7.48 -22.44 25.40
N GLU A 321 -7.89 -21.21 25.08
CA GLU A 321 -9.27 -20.87 24.71
C GLU A 321 -9.77 -21.63 23.46
N GLN A 322 -8.85 -21.99 22.56
CA GLN A 322 -9.16 -22.74 21.34
C GLN A 322 -9.20 -24.26 21.57
N THR A 323 -8.75 -24.73 22.73
CA THR A 323 -8.61 -26.16 23.05
C THR A 323 -9.68 -26.58 24.05
N LYS A 324 -10.59 -27.47 23.65
CA LYS A 324 -11.77 -27.87 24.45
C LYS A 324 -11.47 -28.35 25.88
N ASP A 325 -10.32 -28.97 26.11
CA ASP A 325 -9.95 -29.60 27.38
C ASP A 325 -8.91 -28.79 28.18
N CYS A 326 -8.70 -27.51 27.86
CA CYS A 326 -7.70 -26.69 28.53
C CYS A 326 -8.29 -25.92 29.74
N ASP A 327 -7.65 -26.06 30.90
CA ASP A 327 -8.01 -25.37 32.14
C ASP A 327 -7.08 -24.16 32.38
N LEU A 328 -7.51 -23.01 31.86
CA LEU A 328 -6.76 -21.76 31.97
C LEU A 328 -6.59 -21.28 33.43
N PRO A 329 -7.61 -21.31 34.31
CA PRO A 329 -7.43 -21.05 35.73
C PRO A 329 -6.38 -21.93 36.40
N ALA A 330 -6.38 -23.25 36.14
CA ALA A 330 -5.39 -24.15 36.70
C ALA A 330 -3.98 -23.84 36.18
N PHE A 331 -3.83 -23.41 34.93
CA PHE A 331 -2.55 -22.95 34.40
C PHE A 331 -2.03 -21.73 35.17
N TYR A 332 -2.85 -20.68 35.36
CA TYR A 332 -2.42 -19.51 36.13
C TYR A 332 -2.07 -19.87 37.59
N GLN A 333 -2.82 -20.79 38.21
CA GLN A 333 -2.49 -21.28 39.54
C GLN A 333 -1.11 -21.95 39.56
N ARG A 334 -0.80 -22.81 38.58
CA ARG A 334 0.53 -23.45 38.47
C ARG A 334 1.66 -22.42 38.31
N LEU A 335 1.42 -21.32 37.58
CA LEU A 335 2.41 -20.23 37.46
C LEU A 335 2.65 -19.53 38.80
N VAL A 336 1.58 -19.20 39.52
CA VAL A 336 1.67 -18.57 40.85
C VAL A 336 2.38 -19.49 41.84
N ASP A 337 2.07 -20.79 41.83
CA ASP A 337 2.70 -21.80 42.68
C ASP A 337 4.21 -21.92 42.40
N HIS A 338 4.64 -21.69 41.15
CA HIS A 338 6.05 -21.62 40.76
C HIS A 338 6.69 -20.24 40.95
N GLY A 339 5.97 -19.27 41.54
CA GLY A 339 6.49 -17.95 41.87
C GLY A 339 6.57 -16.98 40.69
N VAL A 340 5.85 -17.23 39.59
CA VAL A 340 5.77 -16.32 38.44
C VAL A 340 4.92 -15.10 38.81
N ASN A 341 5.46 -13.90 38.60
CA ASN A 341 4.74 -12.66 38.89
C ASN A 341 3.84 -12.25 37.71
N LEU A 342 2.52 -12.35 37.89
CA LEU A 342 1.52 -12.09 36.85
C LEU A 342 1.08 -10.61 36.75
N HIS A 343 1.61 -9.68 37.55
CA HIS A 343 1.17 -8.26 37.62
C HIS A 343 1.38 -7.40 36.34
N ARG A 344 1.65 -8.00 35.18
CA ARG A 344 1.85 -7.31 33.90
C ARG A 344 1.02 -7.88 32.74
N VAL A 345 0.13 -8.84 33.00
CA VAL A 345 -0.58 -9.56 31.92
C VAL A 345 -1.94 -8.92 31.56
N ASP A 346 -2.35 -7.84 32.25
CA ASP A 346 -3.58 -7.08 31.99
C ASP A 346 -3.57 -6.28 30.67
#